data_AF-A0A952BK66-F1
#
_entry.id   AF-A0A952BK66-F1
#
_cell.length_a   1.000
_cell.length_b   1.000
_cell.length_c   1.000
_cell.angle_alpha   90.00
_cell.angle_beta   90.00
_cell.angle_gamma   90.00
#
_symmetry.space_group_name_H-M   'P 1'
#
loop_
_entity.id
_entity.type
_entity.pdbx_description
1 polymer ?
#
loop_
_entity_poly.entity_id
_entity_poly.type
_entity_poly.pdbx_seq_one_letter_code
_entity_poly.pdbx_strand_id
1 'polypeptide(L)' 'MNPLVAQLLCDFPAGLHPASQMFLDAYIVGMMITADFLRFFSLPNSDYIPLGQCFVALLTNGAPSA' A
#
# COMPACT_ATOMS: atom_id res chain seq x y z
N MET A 1 2.78 3.69 -11.95
CA MET A 1 3.31 4.70 -11.00
C MET A 1 4.39 4.06 -10.12
N ASN A 2 5.43 4.79 -9.71
CA ASN A 2 6.51 4.26 -8.84
C ASN A 2 5.98 4.11 -7.39
N PRO A 3 6.16 2.96 -6.73
CA PRO A 3 5.73 2.73 -5.33
C PRO A 3 6.23 3.78 -4.34
N LEU A 4 7.47 4.26 -4.47
CA LEU A 4 8.02 5.29 -3.58
C LEU A 4 7.30 6.62 -3.72
N VAL A 5 6.91 6.97 -4.96
CA VAL A 5 6.13 8.18 -5.24
C VAL A 5 4.71 8.05 -4.67
N ALA A 6 4.11 6.86 -4.77
CA ALA A 6 2.78 6.61 -4.20
C ALA A 6 2.80 6.69 -2.65
N GLN A 7 3.82 6.17 -1.98
CA GLN A 7 3.95 6.30 -0.53
C GLN A 7 4.07 7.75 -0.08
N LEU A 8 4.85 8.57 -0.81
CA LEU A 8 4.98 10.00 -0.51
C LEU A 8 3.65 10.74 -0.70
N LEU A 9 2.92 10.48 -1.78
CA LEU A 9 1.65 11.14 -2.07
C LEU A 9 0.51 10.74 -1.12
N CYS A 10 0.63 9.58 -0.49
CA CYS A 10 -0.33 9.10 0.50
C CYS A 10 0.07 9.44 1.95
N ASP A 11 1.09 10.27 2.17
CA ASP A 11 1.57 10.69 3.49
C ASP A 11 1.88 9.50 4.43
N PHE A 12 2.59 8.49 3.91
CA PHE A 12 3.04 7.39 4.76
C PHE A 12 3.92 7.90 5.91
N PRO A 13 3.78 7.33 7.12
CA PRO A 13 4.64 7.70 8.23
C PRO A 13 6.09 7.31 7.93
N ALA A 14 7.05 8.02 8.52
CA ALA A 14 8.47 7.72 8.36
C ALA A 14 8.86 6.30 8.83
N GLY A 15 8.05 5.70 9.71
CA GLY A 15 8.19 4.31 10.13
C GLY A 15 6.84 3.62 10.22
N LEU A 16 6.67 2.57 9.42
CA LEU A 16 5.54 1.66 9.55
C LEU A 16 5.81 0.62 10.65
N HIS A 17 4.73 0.08 11.19
CA HIS A 17 4.84 -1.16 11.97
C HIS A 17 5.49 -2.27 11.11
N PRO A 18 6.41 -3.10 11.67
CA PRO A 18 7.15 -4.09 10.88
C PRO A 18 6.28 -5.03 10.06
N ALA A 19 5.15 -5.49 10.62
CA ALA A 19 4.21 -6.33 9.88
C ALA A 19 3.57 -5.59 8.68
N SER A 20 3.18 -4.33 8.85
CA SER A 20 2.63 -3.51 7.76
C SER A 20 3.67 -3.26 6.66
N GLN A 21 4.94 -3.06 7.03
CA GLN A 21 6.05 -2.98 6.08
C GLN A 21 6.19 -4.29 5.28
N MET A 22 6.16 -5.45 5.94
CA MET A 22 6.23 -6.75 5.25
C MET A 22 5.08 -6.96 4.25
N PHE A 23 3.85 -6.58 4.61
CA PHE A 23 2.71 -6.67 3.69
C PHE A 23 2.83 -5.70 2.53
N LEU A 24 3.32 -4.47 2.78
CA LEU A 24 3.60 -3.49 1.73
C LEU A 24 4.65 -4.01 0.74
N ASP A 25 5.76 -4.56 1.24
CA ASP A 25 6.81 -5.12 0.41
C ASP A 25 6.30 -6.28 -0.44
N ALA A 26 5.55 -7.21 0.17
CA ALA A 26 4.94 -8.35 -0.53
C ALA A 26 3.96 -7.92 -1.63
N TYR A 27 3.19 -6.86 -1.39
CA TYR A 27 2.29 -6.29 -2.40
C TYR A 27 3.06 -5.62 -3.53
N ILE A 28 4.09 -4.81 -3.21
CA ILE A 28 4.93 -4.12 -4.20
C ILE A 28 5.61 -5.09 -5.16
N VAL A 29 6.11 -6.23 -4.68
CA VAL A 29 6.76 -7.23 -5.54
C VAL A 29 5.78 -8.22 -6.19
N GLY A 30 4.47 -8.00 -6.03
CA GLY A 30 3.43 -8.82 -6.67
C GLY A 30 3.22 -10.21 -6.05
N MET A 31 3.73 -10.46 -4.84
CA MET A 31 3.49 -11.71 -4.10
C MET A 31 2.16 -11.73 -3.34
N MET A 32 1.45 -10.60 -3.30
CA MET A 32 0.21 -10.43 -2.56
C MET A 32 -0.83 -9.74 -3.46
N ILE A 33 -2.07 -10.22 -3.45
CA ILE A 33 -3.17 -9.59 -4.19
C ILE A 33 -3.70 -8.37 -3.43
N THR A 34 -4.32 -7.43 -4.15
CA THR A 34 -4.86 -6.18 -3.59
C THR A 34 -5.82 -6.41 -2.42
N ALA A 35 -6.72 -7.40 -2.53
CA ALA A 35 -7.69 -7.69 -1.48
C ALA A 35 -7.03 -8.13 -0.16
N ASP A 36 -5.99 -8.97 -0.24
CA ASP A 36 -5.23 -9.37 0.94
C ASP A 36 -4.41 -8.21 1.48
N PHE A 37 -3.75 -7.42 0.61
CA PHE A 37 -3.00 -6.25 1.04
C PHE A 37 -3.87 -5.28 1.85
N LEU A 38 -5.03 -4.89 1.32
CA LEU A 38 -5.97 -4.00 2.00
C LEU A 38 -6.51 -4.58 3.31
N ARG A 39 -6.58 -5.90 3.45
CA ARG A 39 -7.01 -6.56 4.68
C ARG A 39 -5.93 -6.57 5.75
N PHE A 40 -4.70 -6.93 5.38
CA PHE A 40 -3.64 -7.24 6.35
C PHE A 40 -2.78 -6.04 6.72
N PHE A 41 -2.57 -5.10 5.78
CA PHE A 41 -1.70 -3.95 5.97
C PHE A 41 -2.05 -3.10 7.20
N SER A 42 -3.35 -2.91 7.46
CA SER A 42 -3.86 -2.07 8.55
C SER A 42 -4.22 -2.84 9.82
N LEU A 43 -3.98 -4.15 9.91
CA LEU A 43 -4.27 -4.90 11.14
C LEU A 43 -3.46 -4.41 12.35
N PRO A 44 -2.16 -4.07 12.23
CA PRO A 44 -1.39 -3.58 13.37
C PRO A 44 -1.78 -2.16 13.80
N ASN A 45 -2.32 -1.37 12.87
CA ASN A 45 -2.78 -0.01 13.12
C ASN A 45 -3.90 0.38 12.13
N SER A 46 -5.10 0.61 12.65
CA SER A 46 -6.26 1.00 11.85
C SER A 46 -6.10 2.33 11.13
N ASP A 47 -5.23 3.22 11.61
CA ASP A 47 -4.94 4.49 10.96
C ASP A 47 -4.29 4.30 9.56
N TYR A 48 -3.82 3.09 9.26
CA TYR A 48 -3.25 2.73 7.97
C TYR A 48 -4.29 2.32 6.91
N ILE A 49 -5.57 2.17 7.27
CA ILE A 49 -6.65 1.87 6.31
C ILE A 49 -6.67 2.90 5.15
N PRO A 50 -6.74 4.23 5.40
CA PRO A 50 -6.74 5.21 4.32
C PRO A 50 -5.44 5.21 3.51
N LEU A 51 -4.30 4.89 4.13
CA LEU A 51 -3.00 4.81 3.46
C LEU A 51 -2.96 3.67 2.43
N GLY A 52 -3.42 2.47 2.80
CA GLY A 52 -3.47 1.33 1.90
C GLY A 52 -4.42 1.57 0.71
N GLN A 53 -5.57 2.19 0.96
CA GLN A 53 -6.53 2.55 -0.09
C GLN A 53 -5.95 3.58 -1.06
N CYS A 54 -5.35 4.65 -0.54
CA CYS A 54 -4.68 5.66 -1.35
C CYS A 54 -3.57 5.05 -2.22
N PHE A 55 -2.72 4.20 -1.63
CA PHE A 55 -1.60 3.58 -2.32
C PHE A 55 -2.06 2.73 -3.51
N VAL A 56 -3.07 1.87 -3.30
CA VAL A 56 -3.67 1.05 -4.37
C VAL A 56 -4.26 1.94 -5.46
N ALA A 57 -5.02 2.96 -5.09
CA ALA A 57 -5.65 3.87 -6.05
C ALA A 57 -4.61 4.59 -6.94
N LEU A 58 -3.47 5.01 -6.40
CA LEU A 58 -2.41 5.63 -7.20
C LEU A 58 -1.70 4.66 -8.14
N LEU A 59 -1.57 3.39 -7.74
CA LEU A 59 -0.98 2.37 -8.59
C LEU A 59 -1.92 1.94 -9.74
N THR A 60 -3.22 1.83 -9.47
CA THR A 60 -4.21 1.41 -10.48
C THR A 60 -4.64 2.54 -11.41
N ASN A 61 -4.79 3.78 -10.92
CA ASN A 61 -5.09 4.94 -11.78
C ASN A 61 -3.89 5.40 -12.63
N GLY A 62 -2.69 4.89 -12.34
CA GLY A 62 -1.47 5.13 -13.12
C GLY A 62 -1.14 4.04 -14.15
N ALA A 63 -2.02 3.04 -14.35
CA ALA A 63 -1.92 2.06 -15.41
C ALA A 63 -3.09 2.28 -16.39
N PRO A 64 -2.84 2.47 -17.70
CA PRO A 64 -3.94 2.50 -18.66
C PRO A 64 -4.58 1.11 -18.68
N SER A 65 -5.81 1.00 -18.22
CA SER A 65 -6.68 -0.12 -18.55
C SER A 65 -6.97 -0.06 -20.04
N ALA A 66 -6.30 -0.93 -20.80
CA ALA A 66 -6.77 -1.41 -22.09
C ALA A 66 -7.88 -2.46 -21.88
#